data_AF-A0A3B9TRF1-F1
#
_entry.id   AF-A0A3B9TRF1-F1
#
_cell.length_a   1.000
_cell.length_b   1.000
_cell.length_c   1.000
_cell.angle_alpha   90.00
_cell.angle_beta   90.00
_cell.angle_gamma   90.00
#
_symmetry.space_group_name_H-M   'P 1'
#
loop_
_entity.id
_entity.type
_entity.pdbx_description
1 polymer ?
#
loop_
_entity_poly.entity_id
_entity_poly.type
_entity_poly.pdbx_seq_one_letter_code
_entity_poly.pdbx_strand_id
1 'polypeptide(L)'
;KIRLHTHENVGYGHIHLPEDQMHTTSCWFSLPTGIVWEGWSEDRRSSALTGLAHLMKGTAPLFLMCDRHDLRIHSMVKDPFLGGAAVYLADNYPGGVGLAEAAFGIRDLLLKASAEALAGCPCEDGCPACVGALGSQMRSKRDTRFLLDTLIEMNR
;
A
#
# COMPACT_ATOMS: atom_id res chain seq x y z
N LYS A 1 10.75 -21.16 19.61
CA LYS A 1 10.14 -22.07 20.60
C LYS A 1 9.65 -21.21 21.75
N ILE A 2 8.34 -21.18 21.98
CA ILE A 2 7.70 -20.32 23.01
C ILE A 2 7.14 -21.26 24.08
N ARG A 3 7.36 -20.98 25.37
CA ARG A 3 6.76 -21.77 26.46
C ARG A 3 5.26 -21.48 26.54
N LEU A 4 4.45 -22.53 26.54
CA LEU A 4 3.00 -22.41 26.75
C LEU A 4 2.72 -21.81 28.13
N HIS A 5 1.70 -20.94 28.23
CA HIS A 5 1.27 -20.18 29.41
C HIS A 5 2.13 -18.95 29.79
N THR A 6 3.46 -19.05 29.80
CA THR A 6 4.31 -17.89 30.16
C THR A 6 4.61 -16.98 28.97
N HIS A 7 4.43 -17.48 27.74
CA HIS A 7 4.79 -16.80 26.49
C HIS A 7 6.27 -16.39 26.42
N GLU A 8 7.13 -16.99 27.25
CA GLU A 8 8.56 -16.68 27.25
C GLU A 8 9.27 -17.39 26.08
N ASN A 9 10.25 -16.71 25.50
CA ASN A 9 11.11 -17.29 24.48
C ASN A 9 12.09 -18.28 25.13
N VAL A 10 12.01 -19.55 24.74
CA VAL A 10 12.85 -20.63 25.26
C VAL A 10 13.83 -21.19 24.22
N GLY A 11 13.99 -20.51 23.08
CA GLY A 11 14.97 -20.85 22.06
C GLY A 11 14.44 -20.75 20.64
N TYR A 12 15.32 -21.00 19.67
CA TYR A 12 15.03 -20.92 18.24
C TYR A 12 15.58 -22.15 17.49
N GLY A 13 15.35 -22.19 16.19
CA GLY A 13 15.92 -23.18 15.27
C GLY A 13 15.95 -22.61 13.86
N HIS A 14 16.85 -23.10 13.02
CA HIS A 14 16.94 -22.68 11.63
C HIS A 14 15.84 -23.33 10.80
N ILE A 15 15.22 -22.56 9.91
CA ILE A 15 14.25 -23.06 8.93
C ILE A 15 14.98 -23.13 7.60
N HIS A 16 15.22 -24.36 7.13
CA HIS A 16 15.79 -24.62 5.81
C HIS A 16 14.65 -25.03 4.87
N LEU A 17 13.95 -24.03 4.34
CA LEU A 17 12.96 -24.21 3.29
C LEU A 17 13.38 -23.33 2.11
N PRO A 18 13.12 -23.77 0.86
CA PRO A 18 13.29 -22.89 -0.29
C PRO A 18 12.35 -21.69 -0.16
N GLU A 19 12.74 -20.58 -0.80
CA GLU A 19 11.86 -19.43 -0.94
C GLU A 19 10.63 -19.83 -1.77
N ASP A 20 9.44 -19.52 -1.28
CA ASP A 20 8.20 -19.74 -2.00
C ASP A 20 7.83 -18.46 -2.77
N GLN A 21 7.81 -18.55 -4.09
CA GLN A 21 7.60 -17.42 -4.99
C GLN A 21 6.33 -17.60 -5.80
N MET A 22 5.50 -16.56 -5.88
CA MET A 22 4.31 -16.53 -6.72
C MET A 22 4.53 -15.57 -7.89
N HIS A 23 4.74 -16.12 -9.09
CA HIS A 23 4.74 -15.33 -10.31
C HIS A 23 3.31 -14.88 -10.64
N THR A 24 3.10 -13.58 -10.77
CA THR A 24 1.78 -12.97 -11.03
C THR A 24 1.95 -11.66 -11.79
N THR A 25 0.85 -11.09 -12.27
CA THR A 25 0.79 -9.77 -12.88
C THR A 25 0.59 -8.68 -11.82
N SER A 26 1.21 -7.52 -12.05
CA SER A 26 1.06 -6.35 -11.19
C SER A 26 1.08 -5.05 -11.98
N CYS A 27 0.49 -4.01 -11.42
CA CYS A 27 0.70 -2.63 -11.81
C CYS A 27 1.16 -1.84 -10.57
N TRP A 28 1.77 -0.68 -10.78
CA TRP A 28 2.26 0.14 -9.66
C TRP A 28 2.16 1.63 -9.93
N PHE A 29 2.07 2.39 -8.85
CA PHE A 29 2.22 3.84 -8.83
C PHE A 29 3.60 4.17 -8.30
N SER A 30 4.45 4.75 -9.15
CA SER A 30 5.81 5.18 -8.81
C SER A 30 5.81 6.65 -8.41
N LEU A 31 6.46 6.98 -7.29
CA LEU A 31 6.73 8.36 -6.90
C LEU A 31 8.14 8.75 -7.35
N PRO A 32 8.30 9.94 -7.96
CA PRO A 32 9.59 10.39 -8.47
C PRO A 32 10.57 10.59 -7.31
N THR A 33 11.81 10.19 -7.53
CA THR A 33 12.88 10.35 -6.55
C THR A 33 13.24 11.82 -6.40
N GLY A 34 13.37 12.29 -5.15
CA GLY A 34 14.21 13.45 -4.83
C GLY A 34 13.56 14.80 -4.50
N ILE A 35 12.25 15.02 -4.66
CA ILE A 35 11.64 16.32 -4.25
C ILE A 35 10.37 16.15 -3.41
N VAL A 36 9.55 15.16 -3.74
CA VAL A 36 8.20 14.97 -3.15
C VAL A 36 8.21 15.02 -1.62
N TRP A 37 9.19 14.38 -0.99
CA TRP A 37 9.27 14.24 0.47
C TRP A 37 10.70 14.42 0.99
N GLU A 38 11.42 15.36 0.41
CA GLU A 38 12.69 15.80 0.95
C GLU A 38 12.52 16.26 2.41
N GLY A 39 13.45 15.88 3.29
CA GLY A 39 13.37 16.17 4.72
C GLY A 39 12.38 15.33 5.54
N TRP A 40 11.60 14.43 4.93
CA TRP A 40 10.73 13.52 5.70
C TRP A 40 11.53 12.38 6.33
N SER A 41 11.17 12.01 7.57
CA SER A 41 11.69 10.79 8.21
C SER A 41 11.18 9.52 7.52
N GLU A 42 11.88 8.41 7.73
CA GLU A 42 11.51 7.11 7.14
C GLU A 42 10.12 6.65 7.60
N ASP A 43 9.80 6.78 8.88
CA ASP A 43 8.49 6.44 9.44
C ASP A 43 7.36 7.29 8.84
N ARG A 44 7.62 8.58 8.60
CA ARG A 44 6.65 9.47 7.95
C ARG A 44 6.38 9.03 6.51
N ARG A 45 7.42 8.72 5.74
CA ARG A 45 7.28 8.19 4.37
C ARG A 45 6.51 6.86 4.36
N SER A 46 6.89 5.95 5.27
CA SER A 46 6.27 4.63 5.41
C SER A 46 4.78 4.72 5.76
N SER A 47 4.43 5.56 6.74
CA SER A 47 3.03 5.73 7.18
C SER A 47 2.15 6.39 6.12
N ALA A 48 2.67 7.35 5.35
CA ALA A 48 1.93 7.99 4.27
C ALA A 48 1.67 7.02 3.11
N LEU A 49 2.70 6.26 2.71
CA LEU A 49 2.58 5.23 1.67
C LEU A 49 1.67 4.08 2.07
N THR A 50 1.76 3.64 3.32
CA THR A 50 0.88 2.60 3.88
C THR A 50 -0.56 3.09 3.92
N GLY A 51 -0.78 4.38 4.23
CA GLY A 51 -2.10 5.00 4.17
C GLY A 51 -2.69 4.98 2.75
N LEU A 52 -1.88 5.31 1.74
CA LEU A 52 -2.27 5.21 0.34
C LEU A 52 -2.63 3.77 -0.07
N ALA A 53 -1.78 2.81 0.26
CA ALA A 53 -2.04 1.39 -0.02
C ALA A 53 -3.31 0.89 0.69
N HIS A 54 -3.57 1.36 1.90
CA HIS A 54 -4.79 1.03 2.64
C HIS A 54 -6.05 1.56 1.93
N LEU A 55 -6.03 2.81 1.49
CA LEU A 55 -7.14 3.40 0.71
C LEU A 55 -7.39 2.60 -0.57
N MET A 56 -6.34 2.30 -1.34
CA MET A 56 -6.45 1.51 -2.56
C MET A 56 -6.98 0.11 -2.31
N LYS A 57 -6.64 -0.50 -1.16
CA LYS A 57 -7.19 -1.81 -0.77
C LYS A 57 -8.69 -1.76 -0.47
N GLY A 58 -9.18 -0.61 -0.02
CA GLY A 58 -10.61 -0.37 0.18
C GLY A 58 -11.35 -0.01 -1.11
N THR A 59 -10.74 0.78 -1.99
CA THR A 59 -11.40 1.35 -3.18
C THR A 59 -11.29 0.47 -4.42
N ALA A 60 -10.14 -0.16 -4.68
CA ALA A 60 -9.92 -0.94 -5.90
C ALA A 60 -10.93 -2.07 -6.11
N PRO A 61 -11.29 -2.89 -5.09
CA PRO A 61 -12.28 -3.94 -5.26
C PRO A 61 -13.66 -3.44 -5.74
N LEU A 62 -14.03 -2.21 -5.39
CA LEU A 62 -15.32 -1.60 -5.79
C LEU A 62 -15.41 -1.38 -7.31
N PHE A 63 -14.29 -1.06 -7.96
CA PHE A 63 -14.25 -0.77 -9.39
C PHE A 63 -13.85 -1.99 -10.21
N LEU A 64 -13.07 -2.90 -9.63
CA LEU A 64 -12.66 -4.16 -10.27
C LEU A 64 -13.67 -5.29 -10.09
N MET A 65 -14.72 -5.07 -9.28
CA MET A 65 -15.77 -6.06 -8.99
C MET A 65 -15.20 -7.39 -8.48
N CYS A 66 -14.17 -7.32 -7.63
CA CYS A 66 -13.49 -8.47 -7.05
C CYS A 66 -13.60 -8.49 -5.52
N ASP A 67 -13.22 -9.59 -4.88
CA ASP A 67 -13.05 -9.60 -3.44
C ASP A 67 -11.75 -8.89 -3.04
N ARG A 68 -11.70 -8.33 -1.82
CA ARG A 68 -10.49 -7.67 -1.30
C ARG A 68 -9.27 -8.61 -1.22
N HIS A 69 -9.48 -9.91 -1.12
CA HIS A 69 -8.40 -10.90 -1.04
C HIS A 69 -7.90 -11.33 -2.43
N ASP A 70 -8.59 -10.96 -3.51
CA ASP A 70 -8.13 -11.22 -4.88
C ASP A 70 -6.97 -10.28 -5.29
N LEU A 71 -6.77 -9.19 -4.54
CA LEU A 71 -5.71 -8.20 -4.76
C LEU A 71 -4.69 -8.19 -3.62
N ARG A 72 -3.40 -8.24 -3.98
CA ARG A 72 -2.29 -7.90 -3.08
C ARG A 72 -1.86 -6.47 -3.33
N ILE A 73 -2.04 -5.61 -2.34
CA ILE A 73 -1.60 -4.21 -2.39
C ILE A 73 -0.53 -4.00 -1.32
N HIS A 74 0.66 -3.59 -1.75
CA HIS A 74 1.78 -3.33 -0.85
C HIS A 74 2.54 -2.08 -1.27
N SER A 75 3.08 -1.38 -0.28
CA SER A 75 3.86 -0.16 -0.48
C SER A 75 5.32 -0.37 -0.11
N MET A 76 6.23 0.21 -0.89
CA MET A 76 7.67 0.22 -0.62
C MET A 76 8.19 1.64 -0.63
N VAL A 77 8.86 2.05 0.45
CA VAL A 77 9.51 3.38 0.56
C VAL A 77 10.73 3.47 -0.35
N LYS A 78 11.48 2.37 -0.46
CA LYS A 78 12.65 2.22 -1.31
C LYS A 78 12.52 0.93 -2.07
N ASP A 79 11.98 1.03 -3.27
CA ASP A 79 11.90 -0.08 -4.21
C ASP A 79 13.29 -0.33 -4.83
N PRO A 80 13.80 -1.57 -4.80
CA PRO A 80 15.14 -1.89 -5.31
C PRO A 80 15.24 -1.80 -6.84
N PHE A 81 14.13 -1.93 -7.57
CA PHE A 81 14.10 -1.90 -9.03
C PHE A 81 13.86 -0.49 -9.57
N LEU A 82 12.93 0.25 -8.96
CA LEU A 82 12.55 1.61 -9.36
C LEU A 82 13.47 2.68 -8.75
N GLY A 83 14.20 2.36 -7.68
CA GLY A 83 15.06 3.30 -6.95
C GLY A 83 14.31 4.39 -6.18
N GLY A 84 12.98 4.36 -6.20
CA GLY A 84 12.09 5.29 -5.52
C GLY A 84 11.01 4.55 -4.74
N ALA A 85 9.99 5.27 -4.27
CA ALA A 85 8.88 4.61 -3.61
C ALA A 85 7.80 4.19 -4.60
N ALA A 86 7.10 3.12 -4.27
CA ALA A 86 6.00 2.64 -5.09
C ALA A 86 4.88 1.98 -4.27
N VAL A 87 3.67 2.01 -4.82
CA VAL A 87 2.54 1.21 -4.35
C VAL A 87 2.16 0.24 -5.46
N TYR A 88 2.27 -1.05 -5.18
CA TYR A 88 1.94 -2.13 -6.11
C TYR A 88 0.53 -2.65 -5.86
N LEU A 89 -0.16 -2.98 -6.95
CA LEU A 89 -1.39 -3.76 -6.97
C LEU A 89 -1.12 -5.00 -7.82
N ALA A 90 -1.21 -6.18 -7.23
CA ALA A 90 -0.94 -7.45 -7.90
C ALA A 90 -2.10 -8.42 -7.72
N ASP A 91 -2.27 -9.32 -8.69
CA ASP A 91 -3.27 -10.38 -8.59
C ASP A 91 -2.81 -11.39 -7.54
N ASN A 92 -3.71 -11.78 -6.63
CA ASN A 92 -3.44 -12.82 -5.64
C ASN A 92 -3.64 -14.24 -6.23
N TYR A 93 -3.22 -14.44 -7.47
CA TYR A 93 -3.37 -15.70 -8.21
C TYR A 93 -2.12 -15.98 -9.03
N PRO A 94 -1.60 -17.23 -9.04
CA PRO A 94 -0.48 -17.60 -9.90
C PRO A 94 -0.79 -17.33 -11.38
N GLY A 95 0.16 -16.71 -12.09
CA GLY A 95 0.03 -16.35 -13.50
C GLY A 95 -0.80 -15.08 -13.77
N GLY A 96 -1.49 -14.54 -12.77
CA GLY A 96 -2.39 -13.41 -12.95
C GLY A 96 -3.75 -13.82 -13.55
N VAL A 97 -4.78 -13.04 -13.23
CA VAL A 97 -6.15 -13.20 -13.73
C VAL A 97 -6.66 -11.93 -14.42
N GLY A 98 -5.84 -10.88 -14.47
CA GLY A 98 -6.11 -9.64 -15.20
C GLY A 98 -6.62 -8.49 -14.33
N LEU A 99 -6.65 -8.62 -13.00
CA LEU A 99 -7.10 -7.51 -12.13
C LEU A 99 -6.10 -6.36 -12.13
N ALA A 100 -4.80 -6.67 -12.14
CA ALA A 100 -3.73 -5.68 -12.24
C ALA A 100 -3.75 -4.93 -13.59
N GLU A 101 -4.04 -5.64 -14.69
CA GLU A 101 -4.19 -5.01 -16.01
C GLU A 101 -5.43 -4.09 -16.05
N ALA A 102 -6.56 -4.57 -15.53
CA ALA A 102 -7.76 -3.76 -15.39
C ALA A 102 -7.52 -2.53 -14.50
N ALA A 103 -6.84 -2.70 -13.36
CA ALA A 103 -6.46 -1.62 -12.44
C ALA A 103 -5.60 -0.57 -13.14
N PHE A 104 -4.65 -0.98 -13.99
CA PHE A 104 -3.85 -0.07 -14.81
C PHE A 104 -4.72 0.74 -15.79
N GLY A 105 -5.71 0.08 -16.41
CA GLY A 105 -6.68 0.73 -17.30
C GLY A 105 -7.56 1.77 -16.60
N ILE A 106 -7.89 1.57 -15.32
CA ILE A 106 -8.71 2.49 -14.51
C ILE A 106 -7.90 3.26 -13.45
N ARG A 107 -6.57 3.35 -13.58
CA ARG A 107 -5.67 3.89 -12.56
C ARG A 107 -6.05 5.29 -12.07
N ASP A 108 -6.52 6.15 -12.96
CA ASP A 108 -6.92 7.53 -12.62
C ASP A 108 -8.19 7.57 -11.78
N LEU A 109 -9.12 6.65 -12.06
CA LEU A 109 -10.33 6.47 -11.26
C LEU A 109 -9.98 5.96 -9.86
N LEU A 110 -9.02 5.02 -9.76
CA LEU A 110 -8.57 4.49 -8.46
C LEU A 110 -7.91 5.58 -7.59
N LEU A 111 -7.08 6.44 -8.17
CA LEU A 111 -6.49 7.57 -7.46
C LEU A 111 -7.55 8.56 -6.98
N LYS A 112 -8.49 8.94 -7.84
CA LYS A 112 -9.59 9.86 -7.50
C LYS A 112 -10.48 9.29 -6.40
N ALA A 113 -10.91 8.03 -6.54
CA ALA A 113 -11.74 7.37 -5.54
C ALA A 113 -11.03 7.25 -4.18
N SER A 114 -9.72 7.00 -4.19
CA SER A 114 -8.92 6.99 -2.95
C SER A 114 -8.84 8.38 -2.30
N ALA A 115 -8.69 9.43 -3.11
CA ALA A 115 -8.73 10.81 -2.62
C ALA A 115 -10.10 11.22 -2.07
N GLU A 116 -11.18 10.81 -2.74
CA GLU A 116 -12.56 11.01 -2.29
C GLU A 116 -12.84 10.29 -0.97
N ALA A 117 -12.43 9.02 -0.85
CA ALA A 117 -12.57 8.24 0.38
C ALA A 117 -11.80 8.90 1.55
N LEU A 118 -10.58 9.38 1.30
CA LEU A 118 -9.80 10.08 2.32
C LEU A 118 -10.44 11.42 2.74
N ALA A 119 -10.97 12.17 1.78
CA ALA A 119 -11.64 13.45 2.01
C ALA A 119 -13.00 13.30 2.72
N GLY A 120 -13.77 12.25 2.40
CA GLY A 120 -15.06 11.95 3.01
C GLY A 120 -14.96 11.43 4.45
N CYS A 121 -13.76 11.03 4.90
CA CYS A 121 -13.56 10.59 6.28
C CYS A 121 -13.58 11.78 7.26
N PRO A 122 -14.40 11.77 8.32
CA PRO A 122 -14.56 12.90 9.24
C PRO A 122 -13.40 13.08 10.23
N CYS A 123 -12.40 12.20 10.24
CA CYS A 123 -11.26 12.31 11.15
C CYS A 123 -10.34 13.49 10.80
N GLU A 124 -9.68 14.07 11.80
CA GLU A 124 -8.77 15.21 11.60
C GLU A 124 -7.43 14.77 11.01
N ASP A 125 -6.77 13.78 11.64
CA ASP A 125 -5.39 13.43 11.32
C ASP A 125 -5.19 12.01 10.77
N GLY A 126 -6.27 11.24 10.66
CA GLY A 126 -6.23 9.86 10.18
C GLY A 126 -6.74 8.87 11.22
N CYS A 127 -7.46 7.86 10.74
CA CYS A 127 -8.00 6.78 11.55
C CYS A 127 -7.81 5.43 10.83
N PRO A 128 -8.02 4.30 11.53
CA PRO A 128 -7.86 2.98 10.93
C PRO A 128 -8.75 2.71 9.71
N ALA A 129 -9.84 3.48 9.53
CA ALA A 129 -10.75 3.34 8.40
C ALA A 129 -10.29 4.07 7.13
N CYS A 130 -9.43 5.10 7.22
CA CYS A 130 -8.95 5.84 6.06
C CYS A 130 -7.48 5.56 5.75
N VAL A 131 -6.57 5.81 6.69
CA VAL A 131 -5.11 5.64 6.49
C VAL A 131 -4.57 4.33 7.10
N GLY A 132 -5.45 3.46 7.58
CA GLY A 132 -5.07 2.24 8.28
C GLY A 132 -4.47 2.48 9.67
N ALA A 133 -4.12 1.40 10.36
CA ALA A 133 -3.65 1.44 11.75
C ALA A 133 -2.34 2.22 11.92
N LEU A 134 -1.33 1.94 11.08
CA LEU A 134 -0.04 2.63 11.13
C LEU A 134 -0.21 4.12 10.81
N GLY A 135 -0.98 4.45 9.76
CA GLY A 135 -1.24 5.84 9.40
C GLY A 135 -1.99 6.60 10.50
N SER A 136 -2.90 5.94 11.22
CA SER A 136 -3.61 6.54 12.35
C SER A 136 -2.68 6.84 13.53
N GLN A 137 -1.79 5.91 13.88
CA GLN A 137 -0.79 6.13 14.94
C GLN A 137 0.15 7.28 14.59
N MET A 138 0.50 7.41 13.31
CA MET A 138 1.40 8.43 12.79
C MET A 138 0.71 9.73 12.35
N ARG A 139 -0.61 9.84 12.48
CA ARG A 139 -1.38 11.03 12.06
C ARG A 139 -1.12 11.41 10.59
N SER A 140 -1.06 10.41 9.70
CA SER A 140 -0.56 10.56 8.33
C SER A 140 -1.60 11.00 7.29
N LYS A 141 -2.80 11.46 7.68
CA LYS A 141 -3.86 11.86 6.71
C LYS A 141 -3.40 12.94 5.75
N ARG A 142 -2.76 14.00 6.25
CA ARG A 142 -2.26 15.11 5.41
C ARG A 142 -1.15 14.65 4.48
N ASP A 143 -0.26 13.81 4.98
CA ASP A 143 0.86 13.28 4.22
C ASP A 143 0.38 12.33 3.11
N THR A 144 -0.55 11.44 3.43
CA THR A 144 -1.19 10.53 2.46
C THR A 144 -1.92 11.33 1.39
N ARG A 145 -2.62 12.40 1.78
CA ARG A 145 -3.32 13.29 0.85
C ARG A 145 -2.34 13.96 -0.11
N PHE A 146 -1.22 14.48 0.39
CA PHE A 146 -0.18 15.09 -0.42
C PHE A 146 0.39 14.10 -1.46
N LEU A 147 0.61 12.84 -1.09
CA LEU A 147 1.06 11.81 -2.04
C LEU A 147 0.00 11.50 -3.10
N LEU A 148 -1.28 11.40 -2.70
CA LEU A 148 -2.38 11.19 -3.64
C LEU A 148 -2.49 12.33 -4.66
N ASP A 149 -2.46 13.58 -4.19
CA ASP A 149 -2.56 14.75 -5.05
C ASP A 149 -1.37 14.79 -6.04
N THR A 150 -0.16 14.50 -5.57
CA THR A 150 1.05 14.39 -6.41
C THR A 150 0.86 13.34 -7.52
N LEU A 151 0.37 12.14 -7.17
CA LEU A 151 0.14 11.08 -8.16
C LEU A 151 -0.95 11.42 -9.17
N ILE A 152 -2.00 12.14 -8.75
CA ILE A 152 -3.06 12.61 -9.64
C ILE A 152 -2.52 13.65 -10.63
N GLU A 153 -1.67 14.57 -10.17
CA GLU A 153 -1.05 15.58 -11.02
C GLU A 153 -0.10 14.96 -12.06
N MET A 154 0.66 13.94 -11.67
CA MET A 154 1.58 13.24 -12.57
C MET A 154 0.88 12.36 -13.63
N ASN A 155 -0.34 11.92 -13.38
CA ASN A 155 -1.12 11.09 -14.30
C ASN A 155 -2.02 11.89 -15.26
N ARG A 156 -2.00 13.23 -15.20
CA ARG A 156 -2.64 14.11 -16.19
C ARG A 156 -1.76 14.31 -17.42
#